data_AF-A0A9W8YCM9-F1
#
_entry.id   AF-A0A9W8YCM9-F1
#
_cell.length_a   1.000
_cell.length_b   1.000
_cell.length_c   1.000
_cell.angle_alpha   90.00
_cell.angle_beta   90.00
_cell.angle_gamma   90.00
#
_symmetry.space_group_name_H-M   'P 1'
#
loop_
_entity.id
_entity.type
_entity.pdbx_description
1 polymer ?
#
loop_
_entity_poly.entity_id
_entity_poly.type
_entity_poly.pdbx_seq_one_letter_code
_entity_poly.pdbx_strand_id
1 'polypeptide(L)' 'MGLNSGIHVYPGGGTADGKNGDHIILAPGFDITFNELDFIVDRVSKLIEDYFNDFDIKNH' A
#
# COMPACT_ATOMS: atom_id res chain seq x y z
N MET A 1 3.99 -4.32 6.95
CA MET A 1 4.35 -2.91 7.20
C MET A 1 3.07 -2.15 7.46
N GLY A 2 2.94 -1.58 8.65
CA GLY A 2 1.80 -0.75 9.06
C GLY A 2 2.36 0.32 9.97
N LEU A 3 2.84 1.42 9.38
CA LEU A 3 3.20 2.60 10.12
C LEU A 3 2.11 3.63 9.79
N ASN A 4 1.17 3.78 10.73
CA ASN A 4 0.15 4.84 10.85
C ASN A 4 -0.99 5.00 9.83
N SER A 5 -1.08 4.25 8.73
CA SER A 5 -2.20 4.45 7.78
C SER A 5 -3.51 3.73 8.11
N GLY A 6 -3.56 2.93 9.19
CA GLY A 6 -4.79 2.24 9.61
C GLY A 6 -5.31 1.18 8.63
N ILE A 7 -4.46 0.71 7.71
CA ILE A 7 -4.78 -0.32 6.71
C ILE A 7 -3.68 -1.37 6.65
N HIS A 8 -4.06 -2.63 6.40
CA HIS A 8 -3.12 -3.71 6.16
C HIS A 8 -3.14 -4.08 4.68
N VAL A 9 -1.94 -4.22 4.10
CA VAL A 9 -1.74 -4.66 2.72
C VAL A 9 -0.91 -5.94 2.71
N TYR A 10 -1.09 -6.77 1.68
CA TYR A 10 -0.26 -7.96 1.50
C TYR A 10 0.93 -7.62 0.59
N PRO A 11 2.18 -7.61 1.10
CA PRO A 11 3.34 -7.30 0.30
C PRO A 11 3.81 -8.52 -0.51
N GLY A 12 4.37 -8.27 -1.70
CA GLY A 12 5.05 -9.26 -2.51
C GLY A 12 6.18 -8.63 -3.32
N GLY A 13 7.07 -9.48 -3.84
CA GLY A 13 8.22 -9.05 -4.65
C GLY A 13 8.52 -10.07 -5.75
N GLY A 14 9.34 -9.68 -6.72
CA GLY A 14 9.72 -10.55 -7.84
C GLY A 14 8.68 -10.65 -8.94
N THR A 15 7.68 -9.75 -9.00
CA THR A 15 6.62 -9.82 -10.02
C THR A 15 7.10 -9.47 -11.42
N ALA A 16 8.15 -8.67 -11.56
CA ALA A 16 8.64 -8.26 -12.87
C ALA A 16 9.46 -9.38 -13.55
N ASP A 17 10.31 -10.09 -12.80
CA ASP A 17 11.27 -11.06 -13.36
C ASP A 17 11.66 -12.21 -12.40
N GLY A 18 10.91 -12.42 -11.32
CA GLY A 18 11.22 -13.39 -10.26
C GLY A 18 12.17 -12.88 -9.17
N LYS A 19 12.71 -11.66 -9.30
CA LYS A 19 13.59 -11.03 -8.30
C LYS A 19 13.23 -9.57 -8.01
N ASN A 20 12.91 -8.80 -9.03
CA ASN A 20 12.55 -7.38 -8.98
C ASN A 20 11.03 -7.20 -9.15
N GLY A 21 10.53 -6.05 -8.71
CA GLY A 21 9.13 -5.67 -8.82
C GLY A 21 8.37 -5.93 -7.54
N ASP A 22 8.51 -4.98 -6.60
CA ASP A 22 7.71 -4.93 -5.39
C ASP A 22 6.27 -4.56 -5.74
N HIS A 23 5.32 -5.21 -5.09
CA HIS A 23 3.90 -4.91 -5.25
C HIS A 23 3.16 -5.11 -3.94
N ILE A 24 1.98 -4.52 -3.86
CA ILE A 24 1.02 -4.74 -2.79
C ILE A 24 -0.27 -5.28 -3.39
N ILE A 25 -0.95 -6.15 -2.65
CA ILE A 25 -2.28 -6.66 -3.02
C ILE A 25 -3.31 -6.03 -2.07
N LEU A 26 -4.36 -5.49 -2.67
CA LEU A 26 -5.59 -5.05 -2.01
C LEU A 26 -6.71 -6.03 -2.37
N ALA A 27 -7.43 -6.52 -1.36
CA ALA A 27 -8.54 -7.46 -1.54
C ALA A 27 -9.75 -7.03 -0.70
N PRO A 28 -10.39 -5.91 -1.05
CA PRO A 28 -11.61 -5.49 -0.36
C PRO A 28 -12.76 -6.49 -0.59
N GLY A 29 -13.71 -6.54 0.35
CA GLY A 29 -14.95 -7.29 0.19
C GLY A 29 -15.78 -6.77 -0.98
N PHE A 30 -16.61 -7.62 -1.58
CA PHE A 30 -17.52 -7.24 -2.66
C PHE A 30 -18.76 -6.47 -2.16
N ASP A 31 -19.00 -6.49 -0.86
CA ASP A 31 -20.16 -5.93 -0.16
C ASP A 31 -19.88 -4.55 0.46
N ILE A 32 -18.74 -3.93 0.14
CA ILE A 32 -18.38 -2.60 0.65
C ILE A 32 -19.22 -1.47 0.02
N THR A 33 -19.41 -0.42 0.80
CA THR A 33 -20.02 0.84 0.35
C THR A 33 -19.01 1.75 -0.36
N PHE A 34 -19.50 2.76 -1.08
CA PHE A 34 -18.64 3.77 -1.69
C PHE A 34 -17.78 4.52 -0.66
N ASN A 35 -18.33 4.85 0.51
CA ASN A 35 -17.58 5.53 1.56
C ASN A 35 -16.43 4.67 2.11
N GLU A 36 -16.64 3.36 2.22
CA GLU A 36 -15.58 2.42 2.61
C GLU A 36 -14.53 2.26 1.52
N LEU A 37 -14.94 2.25 0.25
CA LEU A 37 -14.02 2.27 -0.88
C LEU A 37 -13.14 3.53 -0.87
N ASP A 38 -13.74 4.71 -0.71
CA ASP A 38 -13.02 5.98 -0.63
C ASP A 38 -12.03 5.96 0.55
N PHE A 39 -12.45 5.46 1.71
CA PHE A 39 -11.56 5.29 2.85
C PHE A 39 -10.35 4.38 2.54
N ILE A 40 -10.57 3.25 1.85
CA ILE A 40 -9.48 2.34 1.46
C ILE A 40 -8.51 3.06 0.53
N VAL A 41 -9.01 3.77 -0.49
CA VAL A 41 -8.18 4.53 -1.44
C VAL A 41 -7.36 5.59 -0.72
N ASP A 42 -7.97 6.35 0.18
CA ASP A 42 -7.30 7.39 0.97
C ASP A 42 -6.18 6.81 1.85
N ARG A 43 -6.45 5.69 2.54
CA ARG A 43 -5.45 5.04 3.40
C ARG A 43 -4.30 4.45 2.61
N VAL A 44 -4.55 3.83 1.46
CA VAL A 44 -3.49 3.28 0.61
C VAL A 44 -2.64 4.39 0.02
N SER A 45 -3.28 5.46 -0.48
CA SER A 45 -2.56 6.61 -1.03
C SER A 45 -1.60 7.21 0.01
N LYS A 46 -2.12 7.45 1.23
CA LYS A 46 -1.30 7.93 2.34
C LYS A 46 -0.15 6.99 2.71
N LEU A 47 -0.40 5.67 2.73
CA LEU A 47 0.64 4.67 3.00
C LEU A 47 1.79 4.75 1.99
N ILE A 48 1.46 4.89 0.69
CA ILE A 48 2.45 4.96 -0.39
C ILE A 48 3.26 6.26 -0.28
N GLU A 49 2.59 7.39 -0.09
CA GLU A 49 3.23 8.69 0.09
C GLU A 49 4.17 8.70 1.31
N ASP A 50 3.68 8.25 2.48
CA ASP A 50 4.47 8.18 3.71
C ASP A 50 5.71 7.27 3.53
N TYR A 51 5.55 6.12 2.84
CA TYR A 51 6.67 5.21 2.56
C TYR A 51 7.75 5.85 1.69
N PHE A 52 7.38 6.51 0.59
CA PHE A 52 8.37 7.09 -0.32
C PHE A 52 9.03 8.35 0.25
N ASN A 53 8.29 9.16 1.02
CA ASN A 53 8.88 10.26 1.77
C ASN A 53 9.96 9.75 2.76
N ASP A 54 9.65 8.69 3.52
CA ASP A 54 10.61 8.06 4.44
C ASP A 54 11.77 7.38 3.72
N PHE A 55 11.51 6.79 2.54
CA PHE A 55 12.52 6.14 1.72
C PHE A 55 13.53 7.16 1.20
N ASP A 56 13.08 8.29 0.69
CA ASP A 56 13.96 9.36 0.21
C ASP A 56 14.83 9.91 1.34
N ILE A 57 14.27 10.10 2.55
CA ILE A 57 15.04 10.54 3.72
C ILE A 57 16.13 9.54 4.11
N LYS A 58 15.88 8.22 4.00
CA LYS A 58 16.84 7.18 4.41
C LYS A 58 17.95 6.91 3.40
N ASN A 59 17.75 7.30 2.14
CA ASN A 59 18.72 7.07 1.06
C ASN A 59 19.53 8.34 0.70
N HIS A 60 19.33 9.43 1.45
CA HIS A 60 20.18 10.62 1.49
C HIS A 60 20.95 10.69 2.82
#